data_AF-K9KFF5-F1
#
_entry.id   AF-K9KFF5-F1
#
_cell.length_a   1.000
_cell.length_b   1.000
_cell.length_c   1.000
_cell.angle_alpha   90.00
_cell.angle_beta   90.00
_cell.angle_gamma   90.00
#
_symmetry.space_group_name_H-M   'P 1'
#
loop_
_entity.id
_entity.type
_entity.pdbx_description
1 polymer ?
#
loop_
_entity_poly.entity_id
_entity_poly.type
_entity_poly.pdbx_seq_one_letter_code
_entity_poly.pdbx_strand_id
1 'polypeptide(L)'
;KEKVAVAVSKPGKKRKQNEAAKEAETPQAKKIKPQTPNTFPKRKKGEKRASSPFRRIREEEIEVDARVADNSFDAKRGAAGDWGERANQVLKFTKGKSFRHEKTKKKRGSYRGGSISVQVNSIKFDSE
;
A
#
# COMPACT_ATOMS: atom_id res chain seq x y z
N LYS A 1 -37.80 32.94 24.72
CA LYS A 1 -36.80 32.25 25.57
C LYS A 1 -36.37 31.01 24.77
N GLU A 2 -35.44 31.17 23.85
CA GLU A 2 -33.99 31.09 24.07
C GLU A 2 -33.50 29.67 23.76
N LYS A 3 -32.72 29.54 22.68
CA LYS A 3 -31.88 28.37 22.43
C LYS A 3 -30.61 28.55 23.23
N VAL A 4 -30.24 27.59 24.08
CA VAL A 4 -28.83 27.40 24.44
C VAL A 4 -28.52 25.91 24.51
N ALA A 5 -27.50 25.53 23.74
CA ALA A 5 -26.87 24.23 23.69
C ALA A 5 -25.71 24.19 24.68
N VAL A 6 -25.54 23.10 25.45
CA VAL A 6 -24.30 22.75 26.18
C VAL A 6 -24.29 21.21 26.35
N ALA A 7 -23.54 20.44 25.57
CA ALA A 7 -22.10 20.10 25.63
C ALA A 7 -21.85 18.74 26.31
N VAL A 8 -21.56 17.72 25.50
CA VAL A 8 -21.05 16.40 25.92
C VAL A 8 -19.53 16.45 25.95
N SER A 9 -18.93 16.33 27.12
CA SER A 9 -17.49 16.31 27.35
C SER A 9 -16.89 14.92 27.07
N LYS A 10 -15.84 14.87 26.22
CA LYS A 10 -15.00 13.68 25.98
C LYS A 10 -13.64 13.84 26.69
N PRO A 11 -13.03 12.76 27.18
CA PRO A 11 -11.94 12.84 28.15
C PRO A 11 -10.55 13.03 27.51
N GLY A 12 -9.80 13.97 28.09
CA GLY A 12 -8.42 13.80 28.54
C GLY A 12 -7.35 13.37 27.53
N LYS A 13 -6.71 14.33 26.86
CA LYS A 13 -5.39 14.15 26.24
C LYS A 13 -4.32 14.82 27.11
N LYS A 14 -3.65 14.05 27.96
CA LYS A 14 -2.47 14.48 28.75
C LYS A 14 -1.32 14.81 27.79
N ARG A 15 -0.95 16.09 27.69
CA ARG A 15 0.35 16.55 27.16
C ARG A 15 1.16 17.06 28.36
N LYS A 16 2.32 16.47 28.57
CA LYS A 16 3.25 16.78 29.67
C LYS A 16 4.55 17.32 29.07
N GLN A 17 4.86 18.58 29.44
CA GLN A 17 6.19 19.16 29.72
C GLN A 17 7.18 19.33 28.56
N ASN A 18 8.09 20.32 28.53
CA ASN A 18 8.35 21.49 29.38
C ASN A 18 9.16 22.50 28.53
N GLU A 19 9.18 23.73 29.02
CA GLU A 19 9.82 24.92 28.47
C GLU A 19 11.33 25.01 28.82
N ALA A 20 12.01 25.88 28.06
CA ALA A 20 13.12 26.74 28.45
C ALA A 20 14.55 26.18 28.68
N ALA A 21 15.41 26.61 27.75
CA ALA A 21 16.64 27.39 27.99
C ALA A 21 17.83 26.74 28.72
N LYS A 22 18.97 26.64 28.02
CA LYS A 22 20.05 27.65 28.11
C LYS A 22 21.25 27.25 27.26
N GLU A 23 21.70 28.23 26.48
CA GLU A 23 23.02 28.30 25.88
C GLU A 23 24.11 28.25 26.96
N ALA A 24 25.16 27.50 26.69
CA ALA A 24 26.48 27.69 27.28
C ALA A 24 27.52 27.14 26.31
N GLU A 25 28.17 28.05 25.57
CA GLU A 25 29.40 27.78 24.82
C GLU A 25 30.48 27.23 25.76
N THR A 26 31.16 26.17 25.31
CA THR A 26 32.44 25.72 25.88
C THR A 26 33.46 25.53 24.75
N PRO A 27 34.73 25.94 24.95
CA PRO A 27 35.68 26.20 23.86
C PRO A 27 36.21 24.94 23.16
N GLN A 28 36.54 25.11 21.88
CA GLN A 28 36.99 24.05 20.95
C GLN A 28 38.30 23.39 21.40
N ALA A 29 38.19 22.17 21.95
CA ALA A 29 39.35 21.31 22.19
C ALA A 29 39.90 20.77 20.85
N LYS A 30 41.18 21.08 20.57
CA LYS A 30 41.92 20.60 19.39
C LYS A 30 41.96 19.07 19.39
N LYS A 31 41.27 18.43 18.44
CA LYS A 31 41.31 16.98 18.23
C LYS A 31 42.67 16.57 17.65
N ILE A 32 43.55 16.01 18.48
CA ILE A 32 44.73 15.27 18.04
C ILE A 32 44.21 13.97 17.40
N LYS A 33 44.54 13.75 16.12
CA LYS A 33 44.18 12.52 15.40
C LYS A 33 45.12 11.39 15.87
N PRO A 34 44.63 10.27 16.43
CA PRO A 34 45.47 9.10 16.60
C PRO A 34 45.75 8.48 15.22
N GLN A 35 47.02 8.40 14.83
CA GLN A 35 47.44 7.61 13.67
C GLN A 35 47.33 6.12 14.03
N THR A 36 46.43 5.39 13.37
CA THR A 36 46.35 3.94 13.46
C THR A 36 47.18 3.30 12.33
N PRO A 37 48.18 2.45 12.65
CA PRO A 37 48.99 1.76 11.65
C PRO A 37 48.30 0.46 11.27
N ASN A 38 47.25 0.54 10.45
CA ASN A 38 46.79 -0.63 9.69
C ASN A 38 45.89 -0.21 8.53
N THR A 39 46.52 0.10 7.39
CA THR A 39 45.81 0.40 6.15
C THR A 39 45.69 -0.87 5.34
N PHE A 40 44.49 -1.48 5.35
CA PHE A 40 44.11 -2.46 4.33
C PHE A 40 44.19 -1.79 2.94
N PRO A 41 44.72 -2.46 1.91
CA PRO A 41 44.79 -1.88 0.58
C PRO A 41 43.38 -1.57 0.06
N LYS A 42 43.09 -0.28 -0.15
CA LYS A 42 41.88 0.18 -0.83
C LYS A 42 41.89 -0.40 -2.25
N ARG A 43 41.15 -1.50 -2.47
CA ARG A 43 40.81 -1.95 -3.81
C ARG A 43 40.17 -0.77 -4.56
N LYS A 44 40.62 -0.54 -5.79
CA LYS A 44 40.04 0.46 -6.70
C LYS A 44 38.53 0.33 -6.62
N LYS A 45 37.86 1.47 -6.43
CA LYS A 45 36.40 1.62 -6.41
C LYS A 45 35.90 1.19 -7.79
N GLY A 46 35.77 -0.12 -8.00
CA GLY A 46 35.04 -0.69 -9.10
C GLY A 46 33.67 -0.02 -9.11
N GLU A 47 33.25 0.38 -10.30
CA GLU A 47 32.00 1.05 -10.58
C GLU A 47 30.91 0.53 -9.64
N LYS A 48 30.51 1.37 -8.68
CA LYS A 48 29.52 0.97 -7.68
C LYS A 48 28.24 0.75 -8.46
N ARG A 49 27.93 -0.51 -8.78
CA ARG A 49 26.59 -0.88 -9.26
C ARG A 49 25.61 -0.21 -8.31
N ALA A 50 24.70 0.59 -8.87
CA ALA A 50 23.64 1.19 -8.09
C ALA A 50 22.96 0.04 -7.33
N SER A 51 23.04 0.06 -6.00
CA SER A 51 22.49 -1.01 -5.17
C SER A 51 20.98 -0.97 -5.31
N SER A 52 20.43 -1.76 -6.24
CA SER A 52 18.99 -1.95 -6.33
C SER A 52 18.52 -2.72 -5.09
N PRO A 53 17.42 -2.33 -4.45
CA PRO A 53 16.81 -3.12 -3.37
C PRO A 53 16.57 -4.55 -3.83
N PHE A 54 16.64 -5.51 -2.90
CA PHE A 54 16.26 -6.89 -3.21
C PHE A 54 14.81 -6.93 -3.69
N ARG A 55 14.59 -7.53 -4.86
CA ARG A 55 13.27 -7.76 -5.45
C ARG A 55 13.10 -9.26 -5.68
N ARG A 56 11.92 -9.79 -5.33
CA ARG A 56 11.57 -11.20 -5.59
C ARG A 56 11.32 -11.47 -7.07
N ILE A 57 10.84 -10.45 -7.79
CA ILE A 57 10.47 -10.49 -9.19
C ILE A 57 11.34 -9.46 -9.90
N ARG A 58 12.00 -9.87 -10.98
CA ARG A 58 12.76 -8.98 -11.85
C ARG A 58 11.95 -8.77 -13.12
N GLU A 59 11.40 -7.56 -13.27
CA GLU A 59 10.52 -7.21 -14.40
C GLU A 59 11.23 -7.38 -15.75
N GLU A 60 12.56 -7.24 -15.79
CA GLU A 60 13.36 -7.37 -17.01
C GLU A 60 13.51 -8.81 -17.50
N GLU A 61 13.33 -9.81 -16.63
CA GLU A 61 13.57 -11.23 -16.95
C GLU A 61 12.27 -11.97 -17.32
N ILE A 62 11.10 -11.33 -17.16
CA ILE A 62 9.81 -12.01 -17.22
C ILE A 62 8.96 -11.37 -18.32
N GLU A 63 8.61 -12.17 -19.33
CA GLU A 63 7.58 -11.84 -20.29
C GLU A 63 6.20 -12.28 -19.75
N VAL A 64 5.22 -11.38 -19.79
CA VAL A 64 3.85 -11.66 -19.34
C VAL A 64 2.97 -11.90 -20.56
N ASP A 65 2.33 -13.06 -20.62
CA ASP A 65 1.34 -13.36 -21.67
C ASP A 65 0.20 -12.33 -21.63
N ALA A 66 -0.08 -11.72 -22.78
CA ALA A 66 -1.10 -10.70 -22.96
C ALA A 66 -2.49 -11.14 -22.46
N ARG A 67 -2.79 -12.45 -22.50
CA ARG A 67 -4.09 -12.99 -22.04
C ARG A 67 -4.29 -12.90 -20.52
N VAL A 68 -3.21 -12.81 -19.75
CA VAL A 68 -3.24 -12.77 -18.28
C VAL A 68 -2.63 -11.49 -17.71
N ALA A 69 -2.34 -10.52 -18.59
CA ALA A 69 -1.75 -9.25 -18.20
C ALA A 69 -2.70 -8.38 -17.35
N ASP A 70 -4.01 -8.45 -17.60
CA ASP A 70 -5.01 -7.68 -16.87
C ASP A 70 -5.83 -8.56 -15.90
N ASN A 71 -5.81 -8.18 -14.63
CA ASN A 71 -6.58 -8.82 -13.55
C ASN A 71 -7.89 -8.10 -13.22
N SER A 72 -8.25 -7.08 -13.99
CA SER A 72 -9.52 -6.38 -13.84
C SER A 72 -10.71 -7.31 -14.10
N PHE A 73 -11.85 -7.00 -13.48
CA PHE A 73 -13.09 -7.73 -13.77
C PHE A 73 -13.51 -7.55 -15.23
N ASP A 74 -13.24 -6.38 -15.82
CA ASP A 74 -13.69 -6.01 -17.15
C ASP A 74 -12.93 -6.78 -18.24
N ALA A 75 -11.69 -7.19 -17.98
CA ALA A 75 -10.92 -8.08 -18.85
C ALA A 75 -11.42 -9.54 -18.86
N LYS A 76 -12.27 -9.93 -17.91
CA LYS A 76 -12.83 -11.28 -17.88
C LYS A 76 -13.75 -11.50 -19.09
N ARG A 77 -13.54 -12.61 -19.80
CA ARG A 77 -14.44 -13.03 -20.88
C ARG A 77 -15.86 -13.23 -20.36
N GLY A 78 -16.83 -12.58 -21.01
CA GLY A 78 -18.24 -12.64 -20.59
C GLY A 78 -18.56 -11.83 -19.32
N ALA A 79 -17.75 -10.84 -18.97
CA ALA A 79 -18.00 -10.00 -17.79
C ALA A 79 -19.32 -9.20 -17.85
N ALA A 80 -19.82 -8.88 -19.05
CA ALA A 80 -20.99 -8.04 -19.25
C ALA A 80 -22.31 -8.82 -19.05
N GLY A 81 -23.26 -8.20 -18.35
CA GLY A 81 -24.61 -8.72 -18.10
C GLY A 81 -24.73 -9.67 -16.90
N ASP A 82 -23.60 -10.12 -16.37
CA ASP A 82 -23.56 -11.12 -15.31
C ASP A 82 -23.82 -10.55 -13.91
N TRP A 83 -24.18 -11.45 -12.98
CA TRP A 83 -24.27 -11.14 -11.55
C TRP A 83 -23.01 -10.47 -11.00
N GLY A 84 -21.83 -10.83 -11.54
CA GLY A 84 -20.54 -10.25 -11.17
C GLY A 84 -20.37 -8.79 -11.61
N GLU A 85 -20.95 -8.39 -12.75
CA GLU A 85 -20.80 -7.04 -13.29
C GLU A 85 -21.41 -6.00 -12.37
N ARG A 86 -22.67 -6.21 -11.98
CA ARG A 86 -23.38 -5.33 -11.06
C ARG A 86 -22.68 -5.26 -9.70
N ALA A 87 -22.08 -6.37 -9.26
CA ALA A 87 -21.33 -6.39 -8.01
C ALA A 87 -20.05 -5.57 -8.14
N ASN A 88 -19.34 -5.70 -9.27
CA ASN A 88 -18.14 -4.93 -9.57
C ASN A 88 -18.47 -3.43 -9.64
N GLN A 89 -19.49 -3.02 -10.38
CA GLN A 89 -19.90 -1.62 -10.49
C GLN A 89 -20.17 -0.97 -9.12
N VAL A 90 -20.81 -1.70 -8.21
CA VAL A 90 -21.15 -1.20 -6.86
C VAL A 90 -19.94 -1.18 -5.93
N LEU A 91 -19.08 -2.21 -5.98
CA LEU A 91 -18.03 -2.41 -4.98
C LEU A 91 -16.63 -1.96 -5.45
N LYS A 92 -16.40 -1.69 -6.74
CA LYS A 92 -15.07 -1.39 -7.31
C LYS A 92 -14.34 -0.24 -6.63
N PHE A 93 -15.08 0.76 -6.15
CA PHE A 93 -14.51 1.94 -5.49
C PHE A 93 -14.29 1.75 -4.00
N THR A 94 -14.80 0.66 -3.42
CA THR A 94 -14.67 0.39 -1.99
C THR A 94 -13.52 -0.58 -1.73
N LYS A 95 -12.69 -0.27 -0.73
CA LYS A 95 -11.50 -1.07 -0.38
C LYS A 95 -11.37 -1.21 1.13
N GLY A 96 -10.74 -2.29 1.60
CA GLY A 96 -10.46 -2.50 3.03
C GLY A 96 -11.72 -2.53 3.92
N LYS A 97 -11.72 -1.75 5.01
CA LYS A 97 -12.81 -1.77 5.99
C LYS A 97 -14.16 -1.33 5.40
N SER A 98 -14.17 -0.32 4.54
CA SER A 98 -15.42 0.18 3.92
C SER A 98 -16.02 -0.88 3.01
N PHE A 99 -15.20 -1.63 2.26
CA PHE A 99 -15.67 -2.74 1.43
C PHE A 99 -16.48 -3.76 2.24
N ARG A 100 -16.03 -4.12 3.45
CA ARG A 100 -16.77 -5.07 4.30
C ARG A 100 -18.16 -4.54 4.68
N HIS A 101 -18.24 -3.26 5.02
CA HIS A 101 -19.50 -2.61 5.39
C HIS A 101 -20.42 -2.44 4.16
N GLU A 102 -19.87 -1.96 3.05
CA GLU A 102 -20.56 -1.81 1.76
C GLU A 102 -21.14 -3.15 1.30
N LYS A 103 -20.31 -4.20 1.25
CA LYS A 103 -20.73 -5.56 0.88
C LYS A 103 -21.85 -6.06 1.78
N THR A 104 -21.73 -5.90 3.09
CA THR A 104 -22.77 -6.36 4.04
C THR A 104 -24.07 -5.59 3.87
N LYS A 105 -23.99 -4.27 3.66
CA LYS A 105 -25.16 -3.41 3.43
C LYS A 105 -25.86 -3.75 2.12
N LYS A 106 -25.11 -3.97 1.04
CA LYS A 106 -25.64 -4.35 -0.27
C LYS A 106 -26.17 -5.79 -0.27
N LYS A 107 -25.51 -6.72 0.43
CA LYS A 107 -25.98 -8.11 0.64
C LYS A 107 -27.28 -8.16 1.44
N ARG A 108 -27.42 -7.35 2.50
CA ARG A 108 -28.61 -7.33 3.38
C ARG A 108 -29.78 -6.52 2.78
N GLY A 109 -29.51 -5.68 1.79
CA GLY A 109 -30.53 -4.96 1.02
C GLY A 109 -31.00 -5.72 -0.23
N SER A 110 -31.76 -5.04 -1.10
CA SER A 110 -32.33 -5.58 -2.35
C SER A 110 -31.30 -5.68 -3.49
N TYR A 111 -30.12 -6.25 -3.24
CA TYR A 111 -29.21 -6.57 -4.35
C TYR A 111 -29.77 -7.75 -5.14
N ARG A 112 -30.56 -7.42 -6.17
CA ARG A 112 -31.09 -8.37 -7.16
C ARG A 112 -30.23 -8.27 -8.41
N GLY A 113 -29.12 -9.02 -8.42
CA GLY A 113 -28.13 -9.02 -9.50
C GLY A 113 -28.69 -9.52 -10.85
N GLY A 114 -27.78 -9.78 -11.79
CA GLY A 114 -28.10 -10.36 -13.12
C GLY A 114 -28.22 -11.89 -13.11
N SER A 115 -28.10 -12.53 -14.26
CA SER A 115 -27.97 -14.00 -14.34
C SER A 115 -26.63 -14.46 -13.78
N ILE A 116 -26.59 -15.67 -13.21
CA ILE A 116 -25.33 -16.33 -12.85
C ILE A 116 -24.86 -17.09 -14.08
N SER A 117 -23.75 -16.69 -14.68
CA SER A 117 -23.10 -17.47 -15.73
C SER A 117 -22.48 -18.74 -15.15
N VAL A 118 -22.68 -19.85 -15.86
CA VAL A 118 -22.08 -21.17 -15.58
C VAL A 118 -20.95 -21.48 -16.59
N GLN A 119 -20.53 -20.47 -17.37
CA GLN A 119 -19.53 -20.65 -18.41
C GLN A 119 -18.12 -20.83 -17.83
N VAL A 120 -17.30 -21.62 -18.54
CA VAL A 120 -15.89 -21.85 -18.20
C VAL A 120 -15.02 -20.79 -18.86
N ASN A 121 -14.25 -20.05 -18.06
CA ASN A 121 -13.36 -18.97 -18.51
C ASN A 121 -11.86 -19.30 -18.30
N SER A 122 -11.49 -20.59 -18.32
CA SER A 122 -10.11 -21.02 -18.19
C SER A 122 -9.32 -20.78 -19.48
N ILE A 123 -8.02 -20.53 -19.35
CA ILE A 123 -7.06 -20.42 -20.46
C ILE A 123 -6.19 -21.67 -20.42
N LYS A 124 -6.02 -22.33 -21.57
CA LYS A 124 -5.09 -23.45 -21.71
C LYS A 124 -3.69 -22.91 -21.95
N PHE A 125 -2.74 -23.36 -21.15
CA PHE A 125 -1.33 -23.11 -21.39
C PHE A 125 -0.81 -24.08 -22.45
N ASP A 126 0.01 -23.55 -23.35
CA ASP A 126 0.80 -24.39 -24.23
C ASP A 126 1.84 -25.08 -23.35
N SER A 127 1.89 -26.41 -23.43
CA SER A 127 2.85 -27.20 -22.67
C SER A 127 4.18 -27.10 -23.40
N GLU A 128 5.19 -26.51 -22.75
CA GLU A 128 6.59 -26.64 -23.18
C GLU A 128 7.07 -28.10 -23.08
#